data_AF-A0A7W7HBX0-F1
#
_entry.id   AF-A0A7W7HBX0-F1
#
_cell.length_a   1.000
_cell.length_b   1.000
_cell.length_c   1.000
_cell.angle_alpha   90.00
_cell.angle_beta   90.00
_cell.angle_gamma   90.00
#
_symmetry.space_group_name_H-M   'P 1'
#
loop_
_entity.id
_entity.type
_entity.pdbx_description
1 polymer ?
#
loop_
_entity_poly.entity_id
_entity_poly.type
_entity_poly.pdbx_seq_one_letter_code
_entity_poly.pdbx_strand_id
1 'polypeptide(L)'
;MSTSDDSGSAEELRQVERAVRWLDEADRDVFALWWEEARGRIGRGQVADRLETSRADADVRIQRMRTSLEWCRVLVAALEASPQCRGLAVPVSAWDGTPDLQWRERFGGHIRECRTCRGRLRGEKSIERLLAGAVTEPAEPTEPVKPTKPAEPAKPAEPDETPAPAARKPRRGRRTLVAGLAAIVLVGAGAAAYTLLPKRPGPIAEAADVAAGASTAPSASTESTSLPVIDAPGSYTFAAAKAYCATLGRTLPTRIESLSIAAPGPFFWTSTPYATTGTARKAWAVSGSISRGAAQSARHHARCTRPATPTVTDLRIAAGQVTDPVTGLTWQRGFAPAAMAASAATSYCAKLTLGGRSWRLPTVRELATTVDETRTVPAVDTTTFPGTPRSGWFWAAPESGKRWMLTYLDGSTDSGRARTGHVRCVS
;
A
#
# COMPACT_ATOMS: atom_id res chain seq x y z
N MET A 1 41.25 7.36 27.35
CA MET A 1 39.83 7.55 27.74
C MET A 1 39.01 7.63 26.44
N SER A 2 38.84 6.49 25.74
CA SER A 2 38.16 6.44 24.41
C SER A 2 37.27 5.20 24.21
N THR A 3 37.07 4.37 25.23
CA THR A 3 36.34 3.09 25.10
C THR A 3 34.82 3.22 25.28
N SER A 4 34.32 4.39 25.69
CA SER A 4 32.89 4.65 25.90
C SER A 4 32.12 4.78 24.58
N ASP A 5 32.66 5.54 23.62
CA ASP A 5 31.97 5.81 22.34
C ASP A 5 31.91 4.59 21.41
N ASP A 6 32.93 3.73 21.44
CA ASP A 6 32.97 2.49 20.64
C ASP A 6 31.95 1.45 21.12
N SER A 7 31.66 1.40 22.42
CA SER A 7 30.67 0.47 22.97
C SER A 7 29.23 0.86 22.57
N GLY A 8 28.96 2.16 22.48
CA GLY A 8 27.67 2.70 22.06
C GLY A 8 27.40 2.47 20.57
N SER A 9 28.39 2.73 19.71
CA SER A 9 28.26 2.50 18.27
C SER A 9 28.10 1.02 17.91
N ALA A 10 28.76 0.12 18.65
CA ALA A 10 28.63 -1.32 18.46
C ALA A 10 27.22 -1.84 18.81
N GLU A 11 26.57 -1.31 19.85
CA GLU A 11 25.17 -1.65 20.16
C GLU A 11 24.20 -1.07 19.13
N GLU A 12 24.42 0.18 18.68
CA GLU A 12 23.62 0.79 17.63
C GLU A 12 23.69 -0.02 16.32
N LEU A 13 24.86 -0.57 15.96
CA LEU A 13 25.02 -1.45 14.80
C LEU A 13 24.31 -2.81 14.98
N ARG A 14 24.39 -3.41 16.18
CA ARG A 14 23.63 -4.64 16.49
C ARG A 14 22.13 -4.38 16.41
N GLN A 15 21.65 -3.23 16.84
CA GLN A 15 20.25 -2.83 16.71
C GLN A 15 19.84 -2.72 15.23
N VAL A 16 20.70 -2.13 14.37
CA VAL A 16 20.45 -2.07 12.92
C VAL A 16 20.33 -3.48 12.33
N GLU A 17 21.20 -4.42 12.70
CA GLU A 17 21.11 -5.81 12.22
C GLU A 17 19.77 -6.45 12.60
N ARG A 18 19.33 -6.28 13.86
CA ARG A 18 18.02 -6.77 14.32
C ARG A 18 16.89 -6.11 13.53
N ALA A 19 16.99 -4.81 13.24
CA ALA A 19 16.00 -4.07 12.45
C ALA A 19 15.93 -4.51 10.98
N VAL A 20 17.07 -4.87 10.36
CA VAL A 20 17.12 -5.40 9.00
C VAL A 20 16.33 -6.72 8.87
N ARG A 21 16.26 -7.53 9.93
CA ARG A 21 15.43 -8.76 9.93
C ARG A 21 13.93 -8.50 9.78
N TRP A 22 13.47 -7.28 10.08
CA TRP A 22 12.08 -6.84 9.89
C TRP A 22 11.80 -6.23 8.51
N LEU A 23 12.84 -6.01 7.71
CA LEU A 23 12.69 -5.65 6.31
C LEU A 23 12.26 -6.89 5.51
N ASP A 24 11.46 -6.66 4.48
CA ASP A 24 11.15 -7.70 3.50
C ASP A 24 12.39 -8.07 2.66
N GLU A 25 12.23 -9.07 1.80
CA GLU A 25 13.31 -9.59 0.96
C GLU A 25 13.88 -8.50 0.01
N ALA A 26 13.04 -7.71 -0.65
CA ALA A 26 13.51 -6.72 -1.61
C ALA A 26 14.16 -5.49 -0.95
N ASP A 27 13.65 -5.02 0.19
CA ASP A 27 14.28 -3.95 0.98
C ASP A 27 15.62 -4.43 1.56
N ARG A 28 15.77 -5.73 1.88
CA ARG A 28 17.07 -6.32 2.30
C ARG A 28 18.10 -6.32 1.18
N ASP A 29 17.70 -6.62 -0.05
CA ASP A 29 18.58 -6.55 -1.22
C ASP A 29 19.03 -5.11 -1.49
N VAL A 30 18.08 -4.16 -1.45
CA VAL A 30 18.39 -2.72 -1.59
C VAL A 30 19.28 -2.23 -0.45
N PHE A 31 19.05 -2.69 0.79
CA PHE A 31 19.90 -2.37 1.93
C PHE A 31 21.32 -2.89 1.73
N ALA A 32 21.50 -4.13 1.28
CA ALA A 32 22.82 -4.70 1.04
C ALA A 32 23.61 -3.88 0.00
N LEU A 33 22.97 -3.49 -1.11
CA LEU A 33 23.61 -2.65 -2.13
C LEU A 33 23.90 -1.23 -1.62
N TRP A 34 22.96 -0.61 -0.92
CA TRP A 34 23.17 0.70 -0.32
C TRP A 34 24.27 0.68 0.75
N TRP A 35 24.39 -0.41 1.51
CA TRP A 35 25.44 -0.57 2.51
C TRP A 35 26.83 -0.60 1.86
N GLU A 36 26.96 -1.33 0.75
CA GLU A 36 28.20 -1.34 -0.05
C GLU A 36 28.51 0.03 -0.67
N GLU A 37 27.48 0.74 -1.13
CA GLU A 37 27.61 2.11 -1.64
C GLU A 37 28.04 3.09 -0.55
N ALA A 38 27.43 3.02 0.64
CA ALA A 38 27.75 3.89 1.77
C ALA A 38 29.19 3.71 2.27
N ARG A 39 29.80 2.55 2.00
CA ARG A 39 31.21 2.25 2.25
C ARG A 39 32.12 2.60 1.07
N GLY A 40 31.58 3.21 0.02
CA GLY A 40 32.32 3.62 -1.18
C GLY A 40 32.75 2.47 -2.10
N ARG A 41 32.22 1.25 -1.92
CA ARG A 41 32.64 0.08 -2.72
C ARG A 41 31.97 0.02 -4.09
N ILE A 42 30.77 0.58 -4.20
CA ILE A 42 30.04 0.70 -5.46
C ILE A 42 29.45 2.11 -5.58
N GLY A 43 29.28 2.60 -6.81
CA GLY A 43 28.59 3.86 -7.08
C GLY A 43 27.11 3.66 -7.38
N ARG A 44 26.31 4.74 -7.33
CA ARG A 44 24.86 4.72 -7.62
C ARG A 44 24.50 4.10 -8.97
N GLY A 45 25.36 4.22 -9.97
CA GLY A 45 25.19 3.54 -11.27
C GLY A 45 25.19 2.02 -11.15
N GLN A 46 26.16 1.45 -10.44
CA GLN A 46 26.26 0.00 -10.24
C GLN A 46 25.13 -0.54 -9.36
N VAL A 47 24.64 0.27 -8.41
CA VAL A 47 23.43 -0.06 -7.64
C VAL A 47 22.23 -0.17 -8.58
N ALA A 48 22.04 0.80 -9.47
CA ALA A 48 20.94 0.82 -10.43
C ALA A 48 21.01 -0.37 -11.39
N ASP A 49 22.20 -0.70 -11.90
CA ASP A 49 22.43 -1.86 -12.77
C ASP A 49 22.05 -3.17 -12.08
N ARG A 50 22.49 -3.38 -10.82
CA ARG A 50 22.17 -4.58 -10.03
C ARG A 50 20.69 -4.69 -9.64
N LEU A 51 20.00 -3.56 -9.53
CA LEU A 51 18.56 -3.50 -9.28
C LEU A 51 17.73 -3.53 -10.58
N GLU A 52 18.39 -3.63 -11.73
CA GLU A 52 17.79 -3.58 -13.07
C GLU A 52 16.87 -2.36 -13.27
N THR A 53 17.35 -1.18 -12.88
CA THR A 53 16.53 0.03 -12.82
C THR A 53 17.33 1.28 -13.18
N SER A 54 16.66 2.43 -13.31
CA SER A 54 17.35 3.70 -13.59
C SER A 54 18.03 4.25 -12.33
N ARG A 55 19.02 5.14 -12.47
CA ARG A 55 19.66 5.78 -11.30
C ARG A 55 18.66 6.54 -10.43
N ALA A 56 17.71 7.24 -11.05
CA ALA A 56 16.66 7.97 -10.34
C ALA A 56 15.73 7.02 -9.58
N ASP A 57 15.37 5.87 -10.16
CA ASP A 57 14.55 4.87 -9.48
C ASP A 57 15.31 4.17 -8.34
N ALA A 58 16.61 3.92 -8.52
CA ALA A 58 17.48 3.38 -7.48
C ALA A 58 17.56 4.33 -6.28
N ASP A 59 17.68 5.64 -6.53
CA ASP A 59 17.63 6.67 -5.48
C ASP A 59 16.33 6.59 -4.68
N VAL A 60 15.20 6.53 -5.37
CA VAL A 60 13.89 6.45 -4.74
C VAL A 60 13.74 5.15 -3.93
N ARG A 61 14.20 4.01 -4.46
CA ARG A 61 14.18 2.73 -3.74
C ARG A 61 15.03 2.77 -2.48
N ILE A 62 16.23 3.36 -2.54
CA ILE A 62 17.11 3.54 -1.37
C ILE A 62 16.43 4.42 -0.32
N GLN A 63 15.84 5.55 -0.71
CA GLN A 63 15.14 6.43 0.24
C GLN A 63 13.95 5.73 0.93
N ARG A 64 13.18 4.95 0.18
CA ARG A 64 12.07 4.15 0.73
C ARG A 64 12.56 3.07 1.70
N MET A 65 13.58 2.31 1.31
CA MET A 65 14.20 1.29 2.16
C MET A 65 14.75 1.90 3.45
N ARG A 66 15.41 3.06 3.38
CA ARG A 66 15.93 3.75 4.57
C ARG A 66 14.83 4.17 5.53
N THR A 67 13.73 4.69 5.00
CA THR A 67 12.54 5.01 5.81
C THR A 67 11.95 3.76 6.47
N SER A 68 11.91 2.64 5.72
CA SER A 68 11.48 1.32 6.20
C SER A 68 12.37 0.86 7.37
N LEU A 69 13.69 1.01 7.23
CA LEU A 69 14.69 0.59 8.22
C LEU A 69 14.64 1.44 9.50
N GLU A 70 14.50 2.76 9.39
CA GLU A 70 14.30 3.64 10.56
C GLU A 70 13.05 3.25 11.35
N TRP A 71 11.96 2.93 10.65
CA TRP A 71 10.75 2.43 11.31
C TRP A 71 10.99 1.08 12.01
N CYS A 72 11.70 0.15 11.36
CA CYS A 72 12.05 -1.13 11.96
C CYS A 72 12.93 -0.96 13.21
N ARG A 73 13.84 0.02 13.24
CA ARG A 73 14.62 0.33 14.45
C ARG A 73 13.72 0.77 15.60
N VAL A 74 12.72 1.62 15.35
CA VAL A 74 11.75 2.04 16.39
C VAL A 74 10.99 0.83 16.92
N LEU A 75 10.63 -0.09 16.02
CA LEU A 75 9.94 -1.31 16.38
C LEU A 75 10.79 -2.21 17.27
N VAL A 76 12.04 -2.48 16.89
CA VAL A 76 12.98 -3.28 17.69
C VAL A 76 13.18 -2.65 19.06
N ALA A 77 13.45 -1.34 19.12
CA ALA A 77 13.64 -0.62 20.38
C ALA A 77 12.38 -0.65 21.27
N ALA A 78 11.18 -0.65 20.68
CA ALA A 78 9.92 -0.75 21.44
C ALA A 78 9.68 -2.16 22.00
N LEU A 79 10.05 -3.21 21.26
CA LEU A 79 9.90 -4.60 21.69
C LEU A 79 10.93 -4.98 22.76
N GLU A 80 12.16 -4.50 22.63
CA GLU A 80 13.29 -4.78 23.54
C GLU A 80 13.31 -3.87 24.78
N ALA A 81 12.43 -2.87 24.85
CA ALA A 81 12.41 -1.94 25.98
C ALA A 81 12.14 -2.65 27.32
N SER A 82 12.92 -2.28 28.34
CA SER A 82 12.67 -2.65 29.74
C SER A 82 12.41 -1.39 30.58
N PRO A 83 11.24 -1.24 31.23
CA PRO A 83 10.08 -2.12 31.16
C PRO A 83 9.36 -2.04 29.81
N GLN A 84 8.81 -3.17 29.35
CA GLN A 84 8.06 -3.26 28.10
C GLN A 84 6.75 -2.47 28.21
N CYS A 85 6.33 -1.85 27.11
CA CYS A 85 5.06 -1.13 27.09
C CYS A 85 3.88 -2.10 27.30
N ARG A 86 2.99 -1.80 28.24
CA ARG A 86 1.81 -2.64 28.54
C ARG A 86 0.94 -2.92 27.31
N GLY A 87 0.85 -1.98 26.37
CA GLY A 87 0.08 -2.16 25.14
C GLY A 87 0.70 -3.12 24.12
N LEU A 88 1.97 -3.51 24.30
CA LEU A 88 2.65 -4.52 23.48
C LEU A 88 2.62 -5.91 24.11
N ALA A 89 2.33 -6.03 25.42
CA ALA A 89 2.43 -7.30 26.14
C ALA A 89 1.53 -8.40 25.53
N VAL A 90 0.28 -8.09 25.20
CA VAL A 90 -0.65 -9.07 24.61
C VAL A 90 -0.20 -9.49 23.21
N PRO A 91 0.06 -8.58 22.24
CA PRO A 91 0.62 -8.97 20.94
C PRO A 91 1.92 -9.77 21.04
N VAL A 92 2.85 -9.39 21.93
CA VAL A 92 4.14 -10.08 22.09
C VAL A 92 3.95 -11.49 22.63
N SER A 93 3.01 -11.70 23.56
CA SER A 93 2.74 -13.04 24.10
C SER A 93 2.22 -14.04 23.06
N ALA A 94 1.65 -13.56 21.96
CA ALA A 94 1.13 -14.38 20.87
C ALA A 94 2.11 -14.49 19.68
N TRP A 95 3.26 -13.84 19.76
CA TRP A 95 4.28 -13.82 18.72
C TRP A 95 5.26 -14.98 18.90
N ASP A 96 5.56 -15.67 17.82
CA ASP A 96 6.49 -16.81 17.76
C ASP A 96 7.97 -16.40 17.77
N GLY A 97 8.26 -15.09 17.79
CA GLY A 97 9.60 -14.54 17.78
C GLY A 97 10.21 -14.38 16.38
N THR A 98 9.49 -14.75 15.32
CA THR A 98 9.96 -14.61 13.94
C THR A 98 9.63 -13.22 13.41
N PRO A 99 10.61 -12.39 13.02
CA PRO A 99 10.32 -11.11 12.38
C PRO A 99 9.65 -11.32 11.02
N ASP A 100 8.42 -10.83 10.87
CA ASP A 100 7.71 -10.83 9.61
C ASP A 100 6.85 -9.55 9.44
N LEU A 101 6.33 -9.35 8.23
CA LEU A 101 5.54 -8.16 7.89
C LEU A 101 4.18 -8.12 8.60
N GLN A 102 3.56 -9.28 8.87
CA GLN A 102 2.27 -9.34 9.54
C GLN A 102 2.39 -8.86 10.99
N TRP A 103 3.42 -9.33 11.69
CA TRP A 103 3.75 -8.89 13.03
C TRP A 103 4.24 -7.44 13.04
N ARG A 104 5.01 -7.01 12.02
CA ARG A 104 5.41 -5.60 11.86
C ARG A 104 4.20 -4.67 11.82
N GLU A 105 3.16 -5.03 11.06
CA GLU A 105 1.91 -4.28 10.99
C GLU A 105 1.16 -4.28 12.33
N ARG A 106 1.04 -5.46 12.97
CA ARG A 106 0.36 -5.62 14.27
C ARG A 106 0.99 -4.79 15.38
N PHE A 107 2.31 -4.90 15.58
CA PHE A 107 3.03 -4.08 16.56
C PHE A 107 2.99 -2.60 16.18
N GLY A 108 3.09 -2.32 14.88
CA GLY A 108 3.10 -0.97 14.38
C GLY A 108 1.83 -0.18 14.68
N GLY A 109 0.67 -0.82 14.79
CA GLY A 109 -0.57 -0.16 15.21
C GLY A 109 -0.40 0.56 16.55
N HIS A 110 0.00 -0.18 17.58
CA HIS A 110 0.25 0.39 18.91
C HIS A 110 1.42 1.39 18.90
N ILE A 111 2.55 1.04 18.27
CA ILE A 111 3.76 1.88 18.28
C ILE A 111 3.47 3.26 17.68
N ARG A 112 2.62 3.39 16.65
CA ARG A 112 2.27 4.69 16.04
C ARG A 112 1.41 5.59 16.94
N GLU A 113 0.64 5.01 17.85
CA GLU A 113 -0.29 5.71 18.73
C GLU A 113 0.30 5.98 20.12
N CYS A 114 1.21 5.11 20.58
CA CYS A 114 1.85 5.22 21.88
C CYS A 114 3.05 6.18 21.87
N ARG A 115 2.91 7.33 22.54
CA ARG A 115 3.97 8.35 22.65
C ARG A 115 5.27 7.79 23.25
N THR A 116 5.18 6.87 24.19
CA THR A 116 6.34 6.23 24.84
C THR A 116 7.09 5.34 23.84
N CYS A 117 6.38 4.49 23.09
CA CYS A 117 7.00 3.61 22.09
C CYS A 117 7.66 4.40 20.95
N ARG A 118 7.02 5.48 20.46
CA ARG A 118 7.62 6.35 19.43
C ARG A 118 8.87 7.08 19.91
N GLY A 119 8.95 7.33 21.21
CA GLY A 119 10.06 8.07 21.81
C GLY A 119 11.30 7.23 22.08
N ARG A 120 11.29 5.91 21.84
CA ARG A 120 12.37 5.00 22.26
C ARG A 120 13.71 5.25 21.53
N LEU A 121 13.70 5.79 20.31
CA LEU A 121 14.93 6.16 19.58
C LEU A 121 15.35 7.62 19.72
N ARG A 122 14.82 8.39 20.69
CA ARG A 122 15.24 9.79 20.85
C ARG A 122 16.69 9.84 21.35
N GLY A 123 17.59 10.31 20.49
CA GLY A 123 19.01 10.52 20.82
C GLY A 123 19.98 9.54 20.15
N GLU A 124 19.49 8.50 19.47
CA GLU A 124 20.35 7.60 18.69
C GLU A 124 20.83 8.23 17.38
N LYS A 125 21.99 7.78 16.89
CA LYS A 125 22.55 8.26 15.63
C LYS A 125 21.71 7.78 14.43
N SER A 126 21.58 8.66 13.42
CA SER A 126 21.04 8.27 12.12
C SER A 126 21.92 7.18 11.50
N ILE A 127 21.33 6.31 10.67
CA ILE A 127 22.06 5.20 10.06
C ILE A 127 23.23 5.71 9.21
N GLU A 128 23.05 6.85 8.54
CA GLU A 128 24.12 7.50 7.78
C GLU A 128 25.30 7.93 8.65
N ARG A 129 25.03 8.46 9.85
CA ARG A 129 26.10 8.83 10.80
C ARG A 129 26.78 7.60 11.39
N LEU A 130 26.04 6.52 11.62
CA LEU A 130 26.61 5.23 12.01
C LEU A 130 27.54 4.67 10.93
N LEU A 131 27.11 4.78 9.67
CA LEU A 131 27.86 4.33 8.51
C LEU A 131 29.08 5.20 8.22
N ALA A 132 28.95 6.52 8.31
CA ALA A 132 30.06 7.45 8.12
C ALA A 132 31.16 7.29 9.18
N GLY A 133 30.80 6.90 10.41
CA GLY A 133 31.77 6.56 11.46
C GLY A 133 32.42 5.18 11.30
N ALA A 134 31.88 4.30 10.44
CA ALA A 134 32.41 2.97 10.16
C ALA A 134 33.27 2.92 8.88
N VAL A 135 33.41 4.05 8.19
CA VAL A 135 34.40 4.26 7.13
C VAL A 135 35.70 4.67 7.81
N THR A 136 36.56 3.69 8.06
CA THR A 136 37.98 3.99 8.29
C THR A 136 38.53 4.65 7.03
N GLU A 137 39.20 5.77 7.24
CA GLU A 137 39.99 6.57 6.30
C GLU A 137 40.56 5.75 5.12
N PRO A 138 40.47 6.23 3.87
CA PRO A 138 41.04 5.50 2.74
C PRO A 138 42.55 5.41 2.93
N ALA A 139 43.08 4.18 2.98
CA ALA A 139 44.50 3.97 2.75
C ALA A 139 44.87 4.60 1.41
N GLU A 140 45.91 5.41 1.43
CA GLU A 140 46.47 6.12 0.27
C GLU A 140 46.65 5.23 -0.97
N PRO A 141 46.57 5.79 -2.18
CA PRO A 141 46.64 5.03 -3.41
C PRO A 141 48.04 4.42 -3.56
N THR A 142 48.13 3.09 -3.42
CA THR A 142 49.34 2.36 -3.83
C THR A 142 49.32 2.16 -5.35
N GLU A 143 50.48 2.45 -5.93
CA GLU A 143 50.88 2.41 -7.33
C GLU A 143 50.47 1.14 -8.11
N PRO A 144 50.45 1.21 -9.46
CA PRO A 144 49.85 0.17 -10.30
C PRO A 144 50.64 -1.15 -10.26
N VAL A 145 49.95 -2.23 -9.91
CA VAL A 145 50.48 -3.59 -9.98
C VAL A 145 50.57 -4.04 -11.44
N LYS A 146 51.80 -4.40 -11.84
CA LYS A 146 52.17 -4.98 -13.14
C LYS A 146 51.50 -6.35 -13.33
N PRO A 147 50.99 -6.69 -14.54
CA PRO A 147 50.20 -7.89 -14.74
C PRO A 147 51.07 -9.15 -14.72
N THR A 148 50.77 -10.08 -13.81
CA THR A 148 51.32 -11.44 -13.81
C THR A 148 50.34 -12.39 -14.51
N LYS A 149 50.94 -13.29 -15.29
CA LYS A 149 50.37 -14.20 -16.30
C LYS A 149 49.29 -15.17 -15.73
N PRO A 150 48.27 -15.57 -16.52
CA PRO A 150 47.24 -16.51 -16.07
C PRO A 150 47.81 -17.92 -15.88
N ALA A 151 47.43 -18.59 -14.79
CA ALA A 151 47.62 -20.03 -14.62
C ALA A 151 46.41 -20.79 -15.16
N GLU A 152 46.72 -21.84 -15.92
CA GLU A 152 45.85 -22.76 -16.66
C GLU A 152 45.07 -23.73 -15.73
N PRO A 153 43.89 -24.25 -16.14
CA PRO A 153 42.93 -24.89 -15.23
C PRO A 153 43.24 -26.36 -14.93
N ALA A 154 42.94 -26.79 -13.70
CA ALA A 154 42.94 -28.19 -13.32
C ALA A 154 41.69 -28.91 -13.84
N LYS A 155 41.90 -30.09 -14.46
CA LYS A 155 40.88 -31.02 -15.00
C LYS A 155 40.14 -31.79 -13.88
N PRO A 156 38.97 -32.39 -14.19
CA PRO A 156 37.98 -32.90 -13.24
C PRO A 156 38.24 -34.33 -12.77
N ALA A 157 37.70 -34.66 -11.59
CA ALA A 157 37.56 -36.02 -11.08
C ALA A 157 36.07 -36.43 -11.05
N GLU A 158 35.79 -37.63 -11.53
CA GLU A 158 34.53 -38.39 -11.48
C GLU A 158 34.93 -39.87 -11.33
N PRO A 159 34.02 -40.80 -10.99
CA PRO A 159 33.00 -40.81 -9.93
C PRO A 159 33.23 -42.03 -8.98
N ASP A 160 32.55 -42.10 -7.84
CA ASP A 160 32.48 -43.37 -7.08
C ASP A 160 31.03 -43.72 -6.72
N GLU A 161 30.74 -45.01 -6.85
CA GLU A 161 29.41 -45.61 -6.95
C GLU A 161 28.70 -45.77 -5.59
N THR A 162 27.37 -45.82 -5.71
CA THR A 162 26.37 -46.01 -4.65
C THR A 162 26.36 -47.46 -4.13
N PRO A 163 25.85 -47.68 -2.90
CA PRO A 163 24.73 -48.61 -2.79
C PRO A 163 23.60 -48.15 -1.83
N ALA A 164 22.36 -48.22 -2.33
CA ALA A 164 21.13 -48.43 -1.56
C ALA A 164 20.91 -49.96 -1.40
N PRO A 165 19.90 -50.51 -0.68
CA PRO A 165 18.68 -49.88 -0.16
C PRO A 165 18.19 -50.39 1.23
N ALA A 166 17.18 -49.72 1.81
CA ALA A 166 16.19 -50.41 2.66
C ALA A 166 14.88 -49.62 2.78
N ALA A 167 13.81 -50.22 2.26
CA ALA A 167 12.43 -49.75 2.34
C ALA A 167 11.84 -49.91 3.76
N ARG A 168 11.05 -48.92 4.22
CA ARG A 168 10.08 -49.11 5.32
C ARG A 168 8.68 -48.63 4.91
N LYS A 169 7.72 -49.52 5.16
CA LYS A 169 6.29 -49.51 4.80
C LYS A 169 5.46 -48.43 5.54
N PRO A 170 4.26 -48.07 5.02
CA PRO A 170 3.37 -47.08 5.64
C PRO A 170 2.54 -47.68 6.77
N ARG A 171 2.28 -46.90 7.83
CA ARG A 171 1.35 -47.28 8.91
C ARG A 171 0.06 -46.47 8.84
N ARG A 172 -1.03 -47.20 8.57
CA ARG A 172 -2.44 -46.83 8.77
C ARG A 172 -2.77 -46.78 10.27
N GLY A 173 -3.77 -45.95 10.60
CA GLY A 173 -4.54 -45.98 11.85
C GLY A 173 -4.45 -44.63 12.58
N ARG A 174 -5.52 -44.02 13.09
CA ARG A 174 -6.88 -44.49 13.37
C ARG A 174 -7.73 -43.24 13.59
N ARG A 175 -8.91 -43.19 12.97
CA ARG A 175 -9.96 -42.21 13.27
C ARG A 175 -10.53 -42.53 14.65
N THR A 176 -10.71 -41.53 15.49
CA THR A 176 -11.63 -41.58 16.64
C THR A 176 -12.52 -40.35 16.61
N LEU A 177 -13.81 -40.63 16.35
CA LEU A 177 -14.95 -39.77 16.63
C LEU A 177 -15.02 -39.50 18.13
N VAL A 178 -15.30 -38.26 18.52
CA VAL A 178 -15.93 -37.96 19.81
C VAL A 178 -17.18 -37.14 19.49
N ALA A 179 -18.33 -37.80 19.65
CA ALA A 179 -19.63 -37.17 19.81
C ALA A 179 -19.86 -36.94 21.30
N GLY A 180 -20.42 -35.79 21.68
CA GLY A 180 -20.72 -35.43 23.06
C GLY A 180 -21.64 -34.22 23.13
N LEU A 181 -22.90 -34.51 23.45
CA LEU A 181 -24.11 -33.68 23.52
C LEU A 181 -24.06 -32.40 24.38
N ALA A 182 -24.76 -31.37 23.86
CA ALA A 182 -25.80 -30.52 24.46
C ALA A 182 -25.66 -29.93 25.89
N ALA A 183 -25.85 -28.61 25.98
CA ALA A 183 -26.68 -27.98 27.01
C ALA A 183 -27.26 -26.64 26.52
N ILE A 184 -28.59 -26.54 26.59
CA ILE A 184 -29.42 -25.34 26.38
C ILE A 184 -29.44 -24.56 27.70
N VAL A 185 -29.28 -23.23 27.64
CA VAL A 185 -29.78 -22.31 28.68
C VAL A 185 -30.51 -21.16 28.00
N LEU A 186 -31.84 -21.18 28.15
CA LEU A 186 -32.75 -20.06 27.92
C LEU A 186 -32.68 -19.09 29.10
N VAL A 187 -32.55 -17.79 28.82
CA VAL A 187 -33.10 -16.74 29.67
C VAL A 187 -33.83 -15.76 28.77
N GLY A 188 -35.15 -15.72 28.93
CA GLY A 188 -36.01 -14.68 28.37
C GLY A 188 -36.38 -13.65 29.43
N ALA A 189 -36.66 -12.42 28.96
CA ALA A 189 -37.57 -11.39 29.49
C ALA A 189 -37.20 -10.08 28.76
N GLY A 190 -38.09 -9.23 28.24
CA GLY A 190 -39.54 -9.20 28.19
C GLY A 190 -39.98 -7.87 27.53
N ALA A 191 -41.18 -7.92 26.92
CA ALA A 191 -42.17 -6.86 26.69
C ALA A 191 -41.76 -5.49 26.09
N ALA A 192 -42.40 -5.09 24.98
CA ALA A 192 -43.70 -4.39 25.05
C ALA A 192 -44.19 -4.04 23.63
N ALA A 193 -45.40 -4.49 23.31
CA ALA A 193 -46.18 -4.04 22.16
C ALA A 193 -47.07 -2.86 22.58
N TYR A 194 -47.16 -1.83 21.74
CA TYR A 194 -48.28 -0.89 21.76
C TYR A 194 -48.75 -0.68 20.33
N THR A 195 -49.93 -1.24 20.04
CA THR A 195 -50.72 -1.00 18.83
C THR A 195 -51.47 0.31 18.96
N LEU A 196 -51.43 1.16 17.93
CA LEU A 196 -52.52 2.11 17.62
C LEU A 196 -52.40 2.53 16.12
N LEU A 197 -53.28 1.97 15.29
CA LEU A 197 -53.82 2.61 14.06
C LEU A 197 -55.10 3.40 14.48
N PRO A 198 -55.73 4.28 13.66
CA PRO A 198 -55.65 4.45 12.20
C PRO A 198 -55.72 5.91 11.67
N LYS A 199 -55.48 6.15 10.36
CA LYS A 199 -56.47 6.71 9.39
C LYS A 199 -55.85 6.97 8.01
N ARG A 200 -56.60 6.56 6.97
CA ARG A 200 -56.43 6.89 5.53
C ARG A 200 -56.87 8.34 5.24
N PRO A 201 -56.54 8.89 4.05
CA PRO A 201 -57.49 8.81 2.93
C PRO A 201 -56.84 8.41 1.58
N GLY A 202 -57.66 7.86 0.69
CA GLY A 202 -57.33 7.59 -0.72
C GLY A 202 -57.67 8.77 -1.65
N PRO A 203 -57.99 8.52 -2.93
CA PRO A 203 -57.07 8.72 -4.06
C PRO A 203 -57.57 9.74 -5.09
N ILE A 204 -56.71 10.19 -6.03
CA ILE A 204 -57.16 10.85 -7.27
C ILE A 204 -56.28 10.42 -8.47
N ALA A 205 -56.97 9.76 -9.42
CA ALA A 205 -56.86 9.67 -10.89
C ALA A 205 -55.50 9.72 -11.65
N GLU A 206 -55.14 8.59 -12.25
CA GLU A 206 -55.25 8.24 -13.69
C GLU A 206 -55.00 9.29 -14.80
N ALA A 207 -54.02 9.01 -15.67
CA ALA A 207 -54.03 9.15 -17.15
C ALA A 207 -52.70 8.56 -17.70
N ALA A 208 -52.68 7.35 -18.27
CA ALA A 208 -52.93 6.99 -19.68
C ALA A 208 -51.72 7.22 -20.62
N ASP A 209 -51.11 6.10 -21.04
CA ASP A 209 -50.17 5.98 -22.16
C ASP A 209 -50.90 6.09 -23.52
N VAL A 210 -50.29 6.79 -24.50
CA VAL A 210 -50.45 6.51 -25.93
C VAL A 210 -49.13 6.76 -26.66
N ALA A 211 -48.77 5.82 -27.52
CA ALA A 211 -47.51 5.67 -28.24
C ALA A 211 -47.40 6.48 -29.55
N ALA A 212 -46.17 6.44 -30.08
CA ALA A 212 -45.74 6.50 -31.48
C ALA A 212 -45.43 7.87 -32.12
N GLY A 213 -44.19 7.96 -32.62
CA GLY A 213 -43.69 9.03 -33.48
C GLY A 213 -42.25 8.78 -33.88
N ALA A 214 -42.01 7.85 -34.80
CA ALA A 214 -40.72 7.68 -35.46
C ALA A 214 -40.48 8.87 -36.42
N SER A 215 -39.31 9.51 -36.33
CA SER A 215 -38.80 10.39 -37.39
C SER A 215 -37.29 10.26 -37.48
N THR A 216 -36.87 9.69 -38.61
CA THR A 216 -35.50 9.48 -39.06
C THR A 216 -34.90 10.78 -39.60
N ALA A 217 -33.78 11.22 -39.02
CA ALA A 217 -32.86 12.17 -39.64
C ALA A 217 -31.41 11.71 -39.41
N PRO A 218 -30.56 11.65 -40.44
CA PRO A 218 -29.20 11.15 -40.29
C PRO A 218 -28.32 12.24 -39.67
N SER A 219 -28.06 12.15 -38.38
CA SER A 219 -26.91 12.85 -37.80
C SER A 219 -25.67 12.03 -38.12
N ALA A 220 -24.83 12.57 -39.00
CA ALA A 220 -23.49 12.08 -39.24
C ALA A 220 -22.67 12.24 -37.95
N SER A 221 -22.72 11.21 -37.11
CA SER A 221 -21.83 11.05 -35.97
C SER A 221 -20.42 10.88 -36.51
N THR A 222 -19.58 11.89 -36.31
CA THR A 222 -18.13 11.73 -36.41
C THR A 222 -17.72 10.80 -35.28
N GLU A 223 -17.72 9.50 -35.57
CA GLU A 223 -17.18 8.46 -34.69
C GLU A 223 -15.70 8.79 -34.47
N SER A 224 -15.38 9.40 -33.32
CA SER A 224 -14.05 9.26 -32.75
C SER A 224 -13.89 7.77 -32.45
N THR A 225 -13.31 7.02 -33.38
CA THR A 225 -13.01 5.60 -33.22
C THR A 225 -11.94 5.44 -32.13
N SER A 226 -12.35 5.54 -30.87
CA SER A 226 -11.55 5.06 -29.75
C SER A 226 -11.47 3.53 -29.88
N LEU A 227 -10.28 2.99 -30.10
CA LEU A 227 -10.05 1.54 -30.14
C LEU A 227 -10.72 0.87 -28.93
N PRO A 228 -11.44 -0.25 -29.12
CA PRO A 228 -12.24 -0.86 -28.05
C PRO A 228 -11.35 -1.35 -26.90
N VAL A 229 -11.86 -1.21 -25.68
CA VAL A 229 -11.34 -1.86 -24.48
C VAL A 229 -11.60 -3.37 -24.59
N ILE A 230 -10.59 -4.20 -24.35
CA ILE A 230 -10.69 -5.66 -24.52
C ILE A 230 -10.59 -6.35 -23.16
N ASP A 231 -11.62 -7.09 -22.77
CA ASP A 231 -11.59 -7.93 -21.56
C ASP A 231 -11.05 -9.31 -21.89
N ALA A 232 -10.05 -9.76 -21.12
CA ALA A 232 -9.46 -11.08 -21.27
C ALA A 232 -10.43 -12.18 -20.77
N PRO A 233 -10.45 -13.36 -21.41
CA PRO A 233 -11.29 -14.45 -20.98
C PRO A 233 -10.78 -15.07 -19.67
N GLY A 234 -11.60 -15.07 -18.62
CA GLY A 234 -11.27 -15.71 -17.35
C GLY A 234 -10.30 -14.91 -16.46
N SER A 235 -9.58 -15.61 -15.58
CA SER A 235 -8.73 -14.98 -14.55
C SER A 235 -7.28 -15.46 -14.59
N TYR A 236 -6.37 -14.52 -14.36
CA TYR A 236 -4.94 -14.66 -14.60
C TYR A 236 -4.14 -14.20 -13.38
N THR A 237 -2.93 -14.75 -13.20
CA THR A 237 -1.93 -14.12 -12.33
C THR A 237 -1.50 -12.78 -12.92
N PHE A 238 -0.90 -11.90 -12.11
CA PHE A 238 -0.53 -10.57 -12.58
C PHE A 238 0.43 -10.60 -13.78
N ALA A 239 1.45 -11.47 -13.73
CA ALA A 239 2.39 -11.65 -14.84
C ALA A 239 1.70 -12.16 -16.11
N ALA A 240 0.80 -13.14 -15.98
CA ALA A 240 0.06 -13.69 -17.11
C ALA A 240 -0.93 -12.66 -17.72
N ALA A 241 -1.56 -11.83 -16.88
CA ALA A 241 -2.43 -10.75 -17.32
C ALA A 241 -1.68 -9.70 -18.15
N LYS A 242 -0.48 -9.29 -17.68
CA LYS A 242 0.40 -8.38 -18.44
C LYS A 242 0.82 -8.99 -19.77
N ALA A 243 1.24 -10.26 -19.77
CA ALA A 243 1.64 -10.96 -20.97
C ALA A 243 0.49 -11.05 -21.98
N TYR A 244 -0.73 -11.37 -21.53
CA TYR A 244 -1.91 -11.41 -22.38
C TYR A 244 -2.23 -10.05 -23.02
N CYS A 245 -2.20 -8.95 -22.26
CA CYS A 245 -2.41 -7.64 -22.89
C CYS A 245 -1.31 -7.27 -23.87
N ALA A 246 -0.06 -7.66 -23.59
CA ALA A 246 1.08 -7.41 -24.47
C ALA A 246 0.95 -8.15 -25.81
N THR A 247 0.40 -9.37 -25.85
CA THR A 247 0.15 -10.07 -27.14
C THR A 247 -0.86 -9.34 -28.03
N LEU A 248 -1.70 -8.49 -27.44
CA LEU A 248 -2.67 -7.63 -28.14
C LEU A 248 -2.11 -6.23 -28.45
N GLY A 249 -0.83 -5.97 -28.19
CA GLY A 249 -0.22 -4.63 -28.33
C GLY A 249 -0.78 -3.60 -27.34
N ARG A 250 -1.26 -4.05 -26.18
CA ARG A 250 -1.97 -3.26 -25.18
C ARG A 250 -1.35 -3.42 -23.80
N THR A 251 -1.81 -2.61 -22.84
CA THR A 251 -1.38 -2.66 -21.44
C THR A 251 -2.57 -2.78 -20.50
N LEU A 252 -2.32 -3.24 -19.29
CA LEU A 252 -3.31 -3.08 -18.21
C LEU A 252 -3.54 -1.56 -17.97
N PRO A 253 -4.78 -1.13 -17.70
CA PRO A 253 -5.09 0.24 -17.33
C PRO A 253 -4.40 0.62 -16.01
N THR A 254 -4.15 1.90 -15.82
CA THR A 254 -3.76 2.43 -14.51
C THR A 254 -4.88 2.21 -13.49
N ARG A 255 -4.57 2.37 -12.20
CA ARG A 255 -5.54 2.25 -11.13
C ARG A 255 -6.66 3.29 -11.23
N ILE A 256 -6.33 4.53 -11.58
CA ILE A 256 -7.31 5.61 -11.74
C ILE A 256 -8.22 5.35 -12.95
N GLU A 257 -7.66 4.91 -14.09
CA GLU A 257 -8.45 4.48 -15.24
C GLU A 257 -9.37 3.31 -14.85
N SER A 258 -8.82 2.32 -14.14
CA SER A 258 -9.58 1.16 -13.66
C SER A 258 -10.75 1.56 -12.78
N LEU A 259 -10.55 2.47 -11.81
CA LEU A 259 -11.61 2.99 -10.93
C LEU A 259 -12.70 3.76 -11.70
N SER A 260 -12.34 4.33 -12.86
CA SER A 260 -13.26 5.10 -13.70
C SER A 260 -14.11 4.22 -14.61
N ILE A 261 -13.58 3.06 -15.04
CA ILE A 261 -14.25 2.14 -15.99
C ILE A 261 -14.81 0.87 -15.34
N ALA A 262 -14.44 0.56 -14.09
CA ALA A 262 -14.85 -0.67 -13.42
C ALA A 262 -16.31 -0.57 -12.95
N ALA A 263 -17.13 -1.50 -13.42
CA ALA A 263 -18.40 -1.81 -12.79
C ALA A 263 -18.16 -2.69 -11.54
N PRO A 264 -19.09 -2.70 -10.56
CA PRO A 264 -19.05 -3.66 -9.47
C PRO A 264 -19.06 -5.09 -10.02
N GLY A 265 -18.14 -5.95 -9.57
CA GLY A 265 -18.04 -7.32 -10.09
C GLY A 265 -16.68 -7.97 -9.80
N PRO A 266 -16.09 -8.72 -10.75
CA PRO A 266 -14.78 -9.31 -10.54
C PRO A 266 -13.71 -8.23 -10.35
N PHE A 267 -12.61 -8.60 -9.70
CA PHE A 267 -11.42 -7.76 -9.63
C PHE A 267 -10.65 -7.81 -10.94
N PHE A 268 -10.13 -6.65 -11.35
CA PHE A 268 -9.26 -6.48 -12.51
C PHE A 268 -7.86 -6.02 -12.07
N TRP A 269 -6.83 -6.60 -12.67
CA TRP A 269 -5.46 -6.14 -12.50
C TRP A 269 -5.23 -4.76 -13.14
N THR A 270 -4.39 -3.94 -12.51
CA THR A 270 -3.98 -2.63 -13.04
C THR A 270 -2.47 -2.58 -13.25
N SER A 271 -1.99 -1.74 -14.17
CA SER A 271 -0.56 -1.53 -14.42
C SER A 271 0.13 -0.62 -13.41
N THR A 272 -0.64 0.11 -12.59
CA THR A 272 -0.09 1.01 -11.58
C THR A 272 0.75 0.22 -10.58
N PRO A 273 2.00 0.65 -10.32
CA PRO A 273 2.81 0.05 -9.27
C PRO A 273 2.10 0.13 -7.92
N TYR A 274 2.09 -0.97 -7.16
CA TYR A 274 1.65 -0.94 -5.77
C TYR A 274 2.83 -0.45 -4.92
N ALA A 275 2.82 0.82 -4.50
CA ALA A 275 3.78 1.27 -3.51
C ALA A 275 3.49 0.55 -2.19
N THR A 276 4.43 -0.28 -1.72
CA THR A 276 4.70 -0.61 -0.31
C THR A 276 6.09 -1.24 -0.21
N THR A 277 6.78 -0.95 0.89
CA THR A 277 7.98 -1.61 1.46
C THR A 277 8.17 -3.03 0.92
N GLY A 278 9.24 -3.22 0.13
CA GLY A 278 9.63 -4.37 -0.70
C GLY A 278 8.87 -5.71 -0.70
N THR A 279 7.56 -5.70 -0.92
CA THR A 279 6.87 -6.86 -1.49
C THR A 279 6.66 -6.66 -2.98
N ALA A 280 7.67 -7.05 -3.78
CA ALA A 280 7.58 -7.18 -5.24
C ALA A 280 6.47 -8.15 -5.72
N ARG A 281 5.69 -8.73 -4.78
CA ARG A 281 4.67 -9.75 -4.98
C ARG A 281 3.24 -9.21 -4.86
N LYS A 282 3.00 -7.89 -4.75
CA LYS A 282 1.65 -7.31 -4.83
C LYS A 282 1.46 -6.45 -6.07
N ALA A 283 0.21 -6.35 -6.52
CA ALA A 283 -0.22 -5.43 -7.57
C ALA A 283 -1.62 -4.91 -7.20
N TRP A 284 -1.97 -3.74 -7.75
CA TRP A 284 -3.30 -3.18 -7.56
C TRP A 284 -4.36 -4.02 -8.29
N ALA A 285 -5.42 -4.33 -7.57
CA ALA A 285 -6.64 -4.93 -8.11
C ALA A 285 -7.85 -4.05 -7.79
N VAL A 286 -8.69 -3.82 -8.80
CA VAL A 286 -9.86 -2.90 -8.73
C VAL A 286 -11.15 -3.64 -9.05
N SER A 287 -12.21 -3.38 -8.29
CA SER A 287 -13.59 -3.82 -8.57
C SER A 287 -14.56 -2.71 -8.19
N GLY A 288 -15.27 -2.16 -9.17
CA GLY A 288 -16.02 -0.91 -8.97
C GLY A 288 -15.12 0.19 -8.40
N SER A 289 -15.57 0.82 -7.32
CA SER A 289 -14.81 1.83 -6.58
C SER A 289 -13.91 1.28 -5.47
N ILE A 290 -13.79 -0.06 -5.33
CA ILE A 290 -12.87 -0.72 -4.39
C ILE A 290 -11.52 -0.93 -5.08
N SER A 291 -10.43 -0.58 -4.40
CA SER A 291 -9.07 -0.84 -4.86
C SER A 291 -8.18 -1.27 -3.71
N ARG A 292 -7.42 -2.35 -3.93
CA ARG A 292 -6.59 -2.96 -2.89
C ARG A 292 -5.34 -3.60 -3.48
N GLY A 293 -4.30 -3.74 -2.64
CA GLY A 293 -3.15 -4.57 -2.97
C GLY A 293 -3.51 -6.05 -2.91
N ALA A 294 -3.32 -6.76 -4.01
CA ALA A 294 -3.51 -8.20 -4.09
C ALA A 294 -2.19 -8.90 -4.41
N ALA A 295 -1.99 -10.11 -3.90
CA ALA A 295 -0.81 -10.92 -4.23
C ALA A 295 -0.80 -11.21 -5.74
N GLN A 296 0.33 -11.03 -6.42
CA GLN A 296 0.48 -11.23 -7.86
C GLN A 296 0.23 -12.69 -8.29
N SER A 297 0.31 -13.64 -7.35
CA SER A 297 -0.08 -15.04 -7.54
C SER A 297 -1.59 -15.28 -7.50
N ALA A 298 -2.38 -14.32 -6.99
CA ALA A 298 -3.83 -14.39 -7.04
C ALA A 298 -4.32 -14.35 -8.49
N ARG A 299 -5.55 -14.79 -8.73
CA ARG A 299 -6.17 -14.74 -10.06
C ARG A 299 -7.24 -13.65 -10.11
N HIS A 300 -7.02 -12.67 -10.97
CA HIS A 300 -7.97 -11.58 -11.27
C HIS A 300 -8.12 -11.43 -12.79
N HIS A 301 -9.16 -10.75 -13.21
CA HIS A 301 -9.42 -10.51 -14.63
C HIS A 301 -8.43 -9.46 -15.17
N ALA A 302 -8.23 -9.47 -16.48
CA ALA A 302 -7.41 -8.49 -17.16
C ALA A 302 -8.29 -7.69 -18.13
N ARG A 303 -8.16 -6.37 -18.08
CA ARG A 303 -8.74 -5.46 -19.05
C ARG A 303 -7.59 -4.82 -19.79
N CYS A 304 -7.58 -4.88 -21.11
CA CYS A 304 -6.48 -4.41 -21.93
C CYS A 304 -6.88 -3.09 -22.60
N THR A 305 -6.10 -2.06 -22.31
CA THR A 305 -6.31 -0.69 -22.77
C THR A 305 -5.11 -0.22 -23.59
N ARG A 306 -5.27 0.89 -24.30
CA ARG A 306 -4.14 1.50 -25.01
C ARG A 306 -3.14 2.03 -23.97
N PRO A 307 -1.81 1.97 -24.23
CA PRO A 307 -0.82 2.53 -23.32
C PRO A 307 -1.17 3.98 -22.95
N ALA A 308 -1.39 4.22 -21.65
CA ALA A 308 -1.61 5.54 -21.12
C ALA A 308 -0.33 6.37 -21.27
N THR A 309 -0.47 7.62 -21.72
CA THR A 309 0.68 8.55 -21.72
C THR A 309 0.80 9.12 -20.31
N PRO A 310 1.96 8.99 -19.64
CA PRO A 310 2.12 9.56 -18.31
C PRO A 310 1.95 11.07 -18.40
N THR A 311 0.92 11.58 -17.72
CA THR A 311 0.68 13.02 -17.64
C THR A 311 1.37 13.51 -16.38
N VAL A 312 2.37 14.37 -16.53
CA VAL A 312 3.00 15.05 -15.39
C VAL A 312 2.07 16.18 -14.97
N THR A 313 1.54 16.10 -13.76
CA THR A 313 0.62 17.10 -13.21
C THR A 313 1.36 18.04 -12.26
N ASP A 314 1.56 19.29 -12.67
CA ASP A 314 2.05 20.34 -11.79
C ASP A 314 0.88 20.94 -10.99
N LEU A 315 0.70 20.44 -9.77
CA LEU A 315 -0.31 20.95 -8.84
C LEU A 315 0.01 22.38 -8.42
N ARG A 316 -0.98 23.28 -8.51
CA ARG A 316 -0.83 24.70 -8.16
C ARG A 316 -1.24 24.94 -6.72
N ILE A 317 -0.34 25.46 -5.90
CA ILE A 317 -0.58 25.70 -4.47
C ILE A 317 -0.70 27.21 -4.22
N ALA A 318 -1.85 27.66 -3.70
CA ALA A 318 -2.06 29.05 -3.33
C ALA A 318 -3.11 29.18 -2.22
N ALA A 319 -2.90 30.09 -1.26
CA ALA A 319 -3.90 30.48 -0.24
C ALA A 319 -4.62 29.29 0.47
N GLY A 320 -3.88 28.22 0.79
CA GLY A 320 -4.45 27.03 1.45
C GLY A 320 -5.27 26.11 0.52
N GLN A 321 -5.17 26.30 -0.79
CA GLN A 321 -5.80 25.51 -1.84
C GLN A 321 -4.75 24.80 -2.71
N VAL A 322 -5.14 23.69 -3.32
CA VAL A 322 -4.35 22.93 -4.30
C VAL A 322 -5.20 22.72 -5.54
N THR A 323 -4.82 23.30 -6.67
CA THR A 323 -5.54 23.14 -7.94
C THR A 323 -4.80 22.17 -8.85
N ASP A 324 -5.54 21.17 -9.32
CA ASP A 324 -5.08 20.23 -10.32
C ASP A 324 -5.53 20.71 -11.72
N PRO A 325 -4.61 21.12 -12.60
CA PRO A 325 -4.97 21.61 -13.93
C PRO A 325 -5.45 20.50 -14.88
N VAL A 326 -5.16 19.23 -14.60
CA VAL A 326 -5.56 18.10 -15.44
C VAL A 326 -7.00 17.71 -15.17
N THR A 327 -7.40 17.64 -13.89
CA THR A 327 -8.79 17.31 -13.51
C THR A 327 -9.69 18.54 -13.38
N GLY A 328 -9.11 19.73 -13.27
CA GLY A 328 -9.84 20.97 -12.97
C GLY A 328 -10.29 21.10 -11.51
N LEU A 329 -9.98 20.10 -10.66
CA LEU A 329 -10.41 20.06 -9.27
C LEU A 329 -9.56 21.00 -8.41
N THR A 330 -10.20 21.67 -7.46
CA THR A 330 -9.49 22.44 -6.43
C THR A 330 -9.74 21.82 -5.06
N TRP A 331 -8.65 21.48 -4.36
CA TRP A 331 -8.65 20.78 -3.09
C TRP A 331 -8.34 21.72 -1.94
N GLN A 332 -8.93 21.42 -0.77
CA GLN A 332 -8.44 21.95 0.48
C GLN A 332 -7.02 21.42 0.71
N ARG A 333 -6.03 22.31 0.90
CA ARG A 333 -4.64 21.91 1.15
C ARG A 333 -4.47 21.22 2.50
N GLY A 334 -5.15 21.74 3.51
CA GLY A 334 -5.35 21.07 4.80
C GLY A 334 -6.53 20.09 4.76
N PHE A 335 -6.91 19.60 5.92
CA PHE A 335 -8.10 18.75 6.11
C PHE A 335 -8.80 19.18 7.40
N ALA A 336 -9.97 18.63 7.68
CA ALA A 336 -10.72 18.92 8.89
C ALA A 336 -9.87 18.71 10.16
N PRO A 337 -9.94 19.62 11.14
CA PRO A 337 -9.09 19.57 12.33
C PRO A 337 -9.35 18.36 13.23
N ALA A 338 -10.54 17.76 13.13
CA ALA A 338 -10.91 16.55 13.85
C ALA A 338 -11.59 15.55 12.91
N ALA A 339 -11.36 14.25 13.18
CA ALA A 339 -12.13 13.20 12.54
C ALA A 339 -13.59 13.25 12.98
N MET A 340 -14.52 12.96 12.08
CA MET A 340 -15.95 13.09 12.32
C MET A 340 -16.74 11.93 11.73
N ALA A 341 -18.02 11.81 12.11
CA ALA A 341 -18.93 10.84 11.49
C ALA A 341 -19.21 11.21 10.02
N ALA A 342 -19.51 10.22 9.19
CA ALA A 342 -19.79 10.43 7.77
C ALA A 342 -20.93 11.42 7.50
N SER A 343 -21.98 11.42 8.35
CA SER A 343 -23.10 12.37 8.24
C SER A 343 -22.69 13.82 8.46
N ALA A 344 -21.65 14.07 9.26
CA ALA A 344 -21.12 15.41 9.51
C ALA A 344 -20.18 15.89 8.39
N ALA A 345 -19.55 14.97 7.65
CA ALA A 345 -18.52 15.29 6.65
C ALA A 345 -19.06 16.17 5.49
N THR A 346 -20.22 15.83 4.95
CA THR A 346 -20.88 16.64 3.90
C THR A 346 -21.19 18.05 4.40
N SER A 347 -21.70 18.15 5.63
CA SER A 347 -22.02 19.44 6.25
C SER A 347 -20.79 20.28 6.54
N TYR A 348 -19.67 19.65 6.92
CA TYR A 348 -18.40 20.33 7.12
C TYR A 348 -17.92 20.97 5.80
N CYS A 349 -17.91 20.22 4.70
CA CYS A 349 -17.49 20.78 3.42
C CYS A 349 -18.43 21.88 2.93
N ALA A 350 -19.76 21.70 3.04
CA ALA A 350 -20.71 22.73 2.63
C ALA A 350 -20.56 24.07 3.40
N LYS A 351 -20.01 24.05 4.62
CA LYS A 351 -19.79 25.24 5.46
C LYS A 351 -18.38 25.84 5.34
N LEU A 352 -17.47 25.18 4.61
CA LEU A 352 -16.10 25.68 4.45
C LEU A 352 -16.13 26.95 3.58
N THR A 353 -15.57 28.05 4.08
CA THR A 353 -15.55 29.36 3.37
C THR A 353 -14.19 29.68 2.74
N LEU A 354 -13.30 28.67 2.65
CA LEU A 354 -11.92 28.84 2.19
C LEU A 354 -11.88 29.38 0.74
N GLY A 355 -11.35 30.59 0.59
CA GLY A 355 -11.17 31.26 -0.71
C GLY A 355 -12.49 31.49 -1.48
N GLY A 356 -13.61 31.64 -0.78
CA GLY A 356 -14.90 32.03 -1.39
C GLY A 356 -15.53 31.00 -2.33
N ARG A 357 -15.09 29.73 -2.26
CA ARG A 357 -15.59 28.64 -3.11
C ARG A 357 -16.73 27.87 -2.45
N SER A 358 -17.55 27.23 -3.28
CA SER A 358 -18.50 26.21 -2.84
C SER A 358 -17.81 24.86 -2.73
N TRP A 359 -17.62 24.38 -1.51
CA TRP A 359 -16.91 23.14 -1.22
C TRP A 359 -17.88 21.97 -1.02
N ARG A 360 -17.46 20.79 -1.47
CA ARG A 360 -18.19 19.53 -1.27
C ARG A 360 -17.26 18.42 -0.83
N LEU A 361 -17.87 17.33 -0.36
CA LEU A 361 -17.15 16.08 -0.11
C LEU A 361 -16.76 15.47 -1.48
N PRO A 362 -15.50 15.04 -1.67
CA PRO A 362 -15.04 14.45 -2.93
C PRO A 362 -15.65 13.06 -3.11
N THR A 363 -15.88 12.65 -4.35
CA THR A 363 -16.12 11.24 -4.65
C THR A 363 -14.86 10.42 -4.36
N VAL A 364 -15.01 9.10 -4.20
CA VAL A 364 -13.85 8.24 -3.92
C VAL A 364 -12.88 8.18 -5.10
N ARG A 365 -13.36 8.35 -6.34
CA ARG A 365 -12.53 8.43 -7.55
C ARG A 365 -11.71 9.72 -7.56
N GLU A 366 -12.33 10.85 -7.24
CA GLU A 366 -11.61 12.13 -7.10
C GLU A 366 -10.58 12.04 -5.98
N LEU A 367 -10.96 11.49 -4.82
CA LEU A 367 -10.02 11.37 -3.71
C LEU A 367 -8.82 10.48 -4.08
N ALA A 368 -9.03 9.44 -4.87
CA ALA A 368 -7.96 8.59 -5.38
C ALA A 368 -6.95 9.33 -6.28
N THR A 369 -7.32 10.41 -6.96
CA THR A 369 -6.36 11.19 -7.79
C THR A 369 -5.32 11.93 -6.94
N THR A 370 -5.58 12.12 -5.65
CA THR A 370 -4.62 12.72 -4.70
C THR A 370 -3.58 11.71 -4.19
N VAL A 371 -3.74 10.42 -4.51
CA VAL A 371 -2.81 9.39 -4.07
C VAL A 371 -1.52 9.47 -4.87
N ASP A 372 -0.40 9.49 -4.17
CA ASP A 372 0.90 9.26 -4.78
C ASP A 372 1.17 7.75 -4.78
N GLU A 373 0.98 7.12 -5.93
CA GLU A 373 1.16 5.67 -6.17
C GLU A 373 2.61 5.20 -6.01
N THR A 374 3.54 6.13 -5.76
CA THR A 374 4.95 5.86 -5.52
C THR A 374 5.30 5.94 -4.02
N ARG A 375 4.36 6.29 -3.15
CA ARG A 375 4.61 6.44 -1.70
C ARG A 375 3.65 5.61 -0.87
N THR A 376 4.07 5.34 0.36
CA THR A 376 3.18 4.85 1.43
C THR A 376 3.49 5.55 2.73
N VAL A 377 2.49 5.58 3.62
CA VAL A 377 2.61 6.09 4.99
C VAL A 377 3.16 7.54 5.09
N PRO A 378 2.51 8.55 4.49
CA PRO A 378 1.27 8.45 3.74
C PRO A 378 1.50 8.41 2.21
N ALA A 379 0.61 7.72 1.49
CA ALA A 379 0.55 7.62 0.02
C ALA A 379 -0.01 8.91 -0.61
N VAL A 380 0.60 10.05 -0.29
CA VAL A 380 0.24 11.38 -0.79
C VAL A 380 1.49 12.25 -0.78
N ASP A 381 1.52 13.25 -1.64
CA ASP A 381 2.55 14.27 -1.53
C ASP A 381 2.35 15.16 -0.29
N THR A 382 3.19 14.97 0.73
CA THR A 382 3.11 15.68 2.00
C THR A 382 3.57 17.13 1.92
N THR A 383 4.25 17.53 0.83
CA THR A 383 4.59 18.94 0.59
C THR A 383 3.36 19.71 0.08
N THR A 384 2.63 19.09 -0.85
CA THR A 384 1.35 19.59 -1.36
C THR A 384 0.25 19.51 -0.31
N PHE A 385 0.09 18.35 0.35
CA PHE A 385 -0.96 18.07 1.34
C PHE A 385 -0.37 17.80 2.74
N PRO A 386 0.09 18.87 3.43
CA PRO A 386 0.80 18.75 4.71
C PRO A 386 -0.11 18.23 5.83
N GLY A 387 0.51 17.57 6.80
CA GLY A 387 -0.16 17.07 8.00
C GLY A 387 -1.10 15.88 7.77
N THR A 388 -1.19 15.35 6.54
CA THR A 388 -2.03 14.20 6.23
C THR A 388 -1.67 13.02 7.16
N PRO A 389 -2.64 12.46 7.90
CA PRO A 389 -2.39 11.35 8.82
C PRO A 389 -1.78 10.14 8.11
N ARG A 390 -0.83 9.49 8.78
CA ARG A 390 -0.16 8.26 8.29
C ARG A 390 -1.10 7.05 8.22
N SER A 391 -2.24 7.13 8.89
CA SER A 391 -3.24 6.08 8.99
C SER A 391 -4.61 6.70 9.25
N GLY A 392 -5.66 5.95 8.97
CA GLY A 392 -7.04 6.39 9.15
C GLY A 392 -7.72 6.68 7.82
N TRP A 393 -9.05 6.70 7.87
CA TRP A 393 -9.90 6.83 6.68
C TRP A 393 -10.23 8.28 6.41
N PHE A 394 -10.20 8.66 5.14
CA PHE A 394 -10.78 9.89 4.64
C PHE A 394 -12.14 9.59 4.02
N TRP A 395 -13.15 10.36 4.42
CA TRP A 395 -14.50 10.21 3.89
C TRP A 395 -14.58 10.68 2.44
N ALA A 396 -15.32 9.91 1.65
CA ALA A 396 -15.78 10.30 0.32
C ALA A 396 -17.30 10.38 0.28
N ALA A 397 -17.82 11.08 -0.73
CA ALA A 397 -19.23 11.21 -1.02
C ALA A 397 -19.87 9.82 -1.18
N PRO A 398 -21.09 9.63 -0.66
CA PRO A 398 -21.79 8.37 -0.83
C PRO A 398 -22.12 8.13 -2.30
N GLU A 399 -21.96 6.89 -2.76
CA GLU A 399 -22.29 6.44 -4.12
C GLU A 399 -22.99 5.09 -4.00
N SER A 400 -24.14 4.93 -4.68
CA SER A 400 -24.97 3.71 -4.64
C SER A 400 -25.33 3.25 -3.22
N GLY A 401 -25.66 4.19 -2.33
CA GLY A 401 -26.03 3.90 -0.93
C GLY A 401 -24.88 3.46 -0.03
N LYS A 402 -23.64 3.43 -0.54
CA LYS A 402 -22.44 3.05 0.23
C LYS A 402 -21.68 4.29 0.72
N ARG A 403 -21.07 4.16 1.90
CA ARG A 403 -20.13 5.15 2.46
C ARG A 403 -18.72 4.79 2.02
N TRP A 404 -18.17 5.56 1.10
CA TRP A 404 -16.84 5.33 0.57
C TRP A 404 -15.76 6.02 1.38
N MET A 405 -14.57 5.43 1.36
CA MET A 405 -13.42 5.92 2.06
C MET A 405 -12.12 5.55 1.35
N LEU A 406 -11.10 6.36 1.59
CA LEU A 406 -9.73 6.14 1.15
C LEU A 406 -8.80 6.19 2.36
N THR A 407 -7.79 5.33 2.41
CA THR A 407 -6.71 5.44 3.40
C THR A 407 -5.43 5.87 2.71
N TYR A 408 -4.76 6.90 3.23
CA TYR A 408 -3.43 7.26 2.76
C TYR A 408 -2.34 6.35 3.35
N LEU A 409 -2.68 5.21 3.98
CA LEU A 409 -1.65 4.23 4.35
C LEU A 409 -0.92 3.73 3.09
N ASP A 410 -1.71 3.27 2.12
CA ASP A 410 -1.28 2.72 0.83
C ASP A 410 -2.10 3.28 -0.34
N GLY A 411 -3.05 4.18 -0.06
CA GLY A 411 -3.95 4.75 -1.04
C GLY A 411 -5.25 3.97 -1.24
N SER A 412 -5.42 2.77 -0.65
CA SER A 412 -6.55 1.87 -0.93
C SER A 412 -7.93 2.49 -0.70
N THR A 413 -8.91 2.04 -1.50
CA THR A 413 -10.30 2.51 -1.42
C THR A 413 -11.23 1.36 -1.04
N ASP A 414 -12.16 1.64 -0.13
CA ASP A 414 -13.14 0.68 0.34
C ASP A 414 -14.45 1.39 0.72
N SER A 415 -15.48 0.60 1.01
CA SER A 415 -16.75 1.08 1.54
C SER A 415 -17.01 0.48 2.93
N GLY A 416 -17.46 1.29 3.89
CA GLY A 416 -17.99 0.77 5.16
C GLY A 416 -17.30 1.24 6.44
N ARG A 417 -16.92 0.27 7.30
CA ARG A 417 -17.24 0.16 8.75
C ARG A 417 -16.67 1.22 9.72
N ALA A 418 -16.01 2.28 9.26
CA ALA A 418 -15.48 3.30 10.16
C ALA A 418 -16.62 4.08 10.85
N ARG A 419 -16.40 4.38 12.14
CA ARG A 419 -17.27 5.27 12.92
C ARG A 419 -16.95 6.74 12.63
N THR A 420 -15.66 7.04 12.46
CA THR A 420 -15.13 8.38 12.20
C THR A 420 -14.07 8.33 11.11
N GLY A 421 -13.88 9.46 10.43
CA GLY A 421 -12.90 9.64 9.36
C GLY A 421 -12.53 11.11 9.19
N HIS A 422 -11.36 11.34 8.60
CA HIS A 422 -10.87 12.66 8.21
C HIS A 422 -11.64 13.16 6.98
N VAL A 423 -11.61 14.47 6.75
CA VAL A 423 -12.34 15.10 5.64
C VAL A 423 -11.45 16.11 4.95
N ARG A 424 -11.26 15.94 3.65
CA ARG A 424 -10.65 16.92 2.76
C ARG A 424 -11.68 17.30 1.71
N CYS A 425 -11.99 18.58 1.60
CA CYS A 425 -13.01 19.04 0.67
C CYS A 425 -12.42 19.32 -0.71
N VAL A 426 -13.29 19.24 -1.73
CA VAL A 426 -12.99 19.58 -3.11
C VAL A 426 -14.04 20.56 -3.63
N SER A 427 -13.66 21.38 -4.62
CA SER A 427 -14.50 22.32 -5.35
C SER A 427 -14.42 22.06 -6.84
#